data_AF-A0AA96SB07-F1
#
_entry.id   AF-A0AA96SB07-F1
#
_cell.length_a   1.000
_cell.length_b   1.000
_cell.length_c   1.000
_cell.angle_alpha   90.00
_cell.angle_beta   90.00
_cell.angle_gamma   90.00
#
_symmetry.space_group_name_H-M   'P 1'
#
loop_
_entity.id
_entity.type
_entity.pdbx_description
1 polymer ?
#
loop_
_entity_poly.entity_id
_entity_poly.type
_entity_poly.pdbx_seq_one_letter_code
_entity_poly.pdbx_strand_id
1 'polypeptide(L)'
;MWTKRDQAYWDELMAWEQQLAADQNGTVEEANSFTSQAAAVLPEETQTLLAEKVDEGLKNIYAFMHKTQFQNEVRSRVLAVARVFDEEIETLAHMRRLPIDQLHYISSQQTARSRLLAAAQGAITGTGKLLPLAADMVSLPIIQLHVIEATAMSYGFDLNEPFEKETILHVLYTAMLPKHSKVDGWAQLITEVEEGISYIDGRWSFNESMLREPLQYIIKLAAVRGFRRQKMSGLPLLSMAIGIGASWRTVNETAVLAERYYQYRYLHEKKNRN
;
A
#
# COMPACT_ATOMS: atom_id res chain seq x y z
N MET A 1 19.32 15.36 17.77
CA MET A 1 20.53 14.89 17.06
C MET A 1 20.28 13.46 16.60
N TRP A 2 20.72 13.07 15.39
CA TRP A 2 20.61 11.68 14.92
C TRP A 2 21.58 10.74 15.64
N THR A 3 21.14 9.52 15.87
CA THR A 3 21.94 8.40 16.36
C THR A 3 22.62 7.67 15.20
N LYS A 4 23.56 6.77 15.50
CA LYS A 4 24.16 5.88 14.48
C LYS A 4 23.12 5.01 13.77
N ARG A 5 22.05 4.61 14.46
CA ARG A 5 20.94 3.84 13.88
C ARG A 5 20.11 4.69 12.94
N ASP A 6 19.80 5.93 13.33
CA ASP A 6 19.09 6.87 12.46
C ASP A 6 19.85 7.08 11.13
N GLN A 7 21.18 7.22 11.20
CA GLN A 7 22.02 7.34 10.00
C GLN A 7 21.97 6.07 9.13
N ALA A 8 22.04 4.87 9.73
CA ALA A 8 21.96 3.63 8.97
C ALA A 8 20.62 3.49 8.21
N TYR A 9 19.50 3.81 8.86
CA TYR A 9 18.20 3.82 8.19
C TYR A 9 18.11 4.90 7.10
N TRP A 10 18.72 6.06 7.31
CA TRP A 10 18.81 7.08 6.29
C TRP A 10 19.59 6.59 5.07
N ASP A 11 20.75 5.98 5.27
CA ASP A 11 21.59 5.46 4.19
C ASP A 11 20.86 4.34 3.41
N GLU A 12 20.17 3.44 4.12
CA GLU A 12 19.32 2.41 3.50
C GLU A 12 18.16 3.00 2.68
N LEU A 13 17.54 4.06 3.19
CA LEU A 13 16.45 4.77 2.53
C LEU A 13 16.92 5.43 1.23
N MET A 14 18.07 6.11 1.26
CA MET A 14 18.67 6.73 0.07
C MET A 14 19.07 5.68 -0.97
N ALA A 15 19.60 4.53 -0.53
CA ALA A 15 19.93 3.42 -1.44
C ALA A 15 18.66 2.82 -2.09
N TRP A 16 17.57 2.68 -1.31
CA TRP A 16 16.29 2.22 -1.82
C TRP A 16 15.68 3.21 -2.83
N GLU A 17 15.77 4.52 -2.57
CA GLU A 17 15.29 5.56 -3.50
C GLU A 17 16.05 5.51 -4.84
N GLN A 18 17.38 5.31 -4.80
CA GLN A 18 18.17 5.13 -6.02
C GLN A 18 17.74 3.89 -6.81
N GLN A 19 17.41 2.79 -6.12
CA GLN A 19 16.88 1.58 -6.78
C GLN A 19 15.51 1.85 -7.42
N LEU A 20 14.63 2.57 -6.71
CA LEU A 20 13.32 2.95 -7.23
C LEU A 20 13.44 3.78 -8.51
N ALA A 21 14.41 4.70 -8.57
CA ALA A 21 14.71 5.48 -9.77
C ALA A 21 15.36 4.64 -10.89
N ALA A 22 16.22 3.68 -10.56
CA ALA A 22 16.83 2.80 -11.55
C ALA A 22 15.79 1.87 -12.24
N ASP A 23 14.80 1.39 -11.49
CA ASP A 23 13.72 0.53 -11.99
C ASP A 23 12.84 1.25 -13.03
N GLN A 24 12.74 2.58 -12.98
CA GLN A 24 12.03 3.40 -14.00
C GLN A 24 12.67 3.24 -15.38
N ASN A 25 14.00 3.17 -15.47
CA ASN A 25 14.71 3.16 -16.75
C ASN A 25 14.70 1.78 -17.43
N GLY A 26 14.60 0.68 -16.66
CA GLY A 26 14.61 -0.69 -17.20
C GLY A 26 13.24 -1.23 -17.62
N THR A 27 12.14 -0.70 -17.06
CA THR A 27 10.80 -1.32 -17.20
C THR A 27 9.90 -0.71 -18.28
N VAL A 28 10.28 0.45 -18.86
CA VAL A 28 9.51 1.13 -19.92
C VAL A 28 9.47 0.31 -21.22
N GLU A 29 10.50 -0.48 -21.53
CA GLU A 29 10.54 -1.31 -22.74
C GLU A 29 9.70 -2.61 -22.59
N GLU A 30 9.70 -3.26 -21.43
CA GLU A 30 8.98 -4.53 -21.21
C GLU A 30 7.47 -4.32 -20.94
N ALA A 31 7.09 -3.32 -20.13
CA ALA A 31 5.70 -3.07 -19.75
C ALA A 31 4.82 -2.56 -20.90
N ASN A 32 5.42 -1.89 -21.89
CA ASN A 32 4.71 -1.34 -23.05
C ASN A 32 4.30 -2.40 -24.08
N SER A 33 4.88 -3.60 -24.08
CA SER A 33 4.57 -4.59 -25.13
C SER A 33 3.28 -5.38 -24.86
N PHE A 34 3.13 -5.95 -23.66
CA PHE A 34 2.00 -6.86 -23.36
C PHE A 34 0.73 -6.11 -22.93
N THR A 35 0.87 -5.07 -22.10
CA THR A 35 -0.25 -4.36 -21.48
C THR A 35 -1.01 -3.47 -22.46
N SER A 36 -0.29 -2.78 -23.34
CA SER A 36 -0.86 -1.95 -24.40
C SER A 36 -1.65 -2.78 -25.41
N GLN A 37 -1.13 -3.97 -25.75
CA GLN A 37 -1.77 -4.89 -26.69
C GLN A 37 -3.02 -5.54 -26.07
N ALA A 38 -3.00 -5.91 -24.78
CA ALA A 38 -4.16 -6.48 -24.11
C ALA A 38 -5.27 -5.44 -23.85
N ALA A 39 -4.90 -4.21 -23.48
CA ALA A 39 -5.86 -3.12 -23.27
C ALA A 39 -6.52 -2.66 -24.58
N ALA A 40 -5.77 -2.64 -25.69
CA ALA A 40 -6.29 -2.26 -27.01
C ALA A 40 -7.32 -3.26 -27.59
N VAL A 41 -7.39 -4.48 -27.03
CA VAL A 41 -8.32 -5.54 -27.48
C VAL A 41 -9.57 -5.62 -26.59
N LEU A 42 -9.64 -4.83 -25.51
CA LEU A 42 -10.82 -4.79 -24.65
C LEU A 42 -11.98 -4.04 -25.31
N PRO A 43 -13.19 -4.64 -25.38
CA PRO A 43 -14.40 -3.93 -25.82
C PRO A 43 -14.65 -2.66 -24.99
N GLU A 44 -15.11 -1.58 -25.62
CA GLU A 44 -15.40 -0.30 -24.93
C GLU A 44 -16.31 -0.49 -23.71
N GLU A 45 -17.32 -1.35 -23.79
CA GLU A 45 -18.22 -1.69 -22.68
C GLU A 45 -17.48 -2.19 -21.44
N THR A 46 -16.40 -2.97 -21.62
CA THR A 46 -15.58 -3.44 -20.50
C THR A 46 -14.71 -2.35 -19.92
N GLN A 47 -14.23 -1.40 -20.72
CA GLN A 47 -13.44 -0.27 -20.23
C GLN A 47 -14.30 0.65 -19.36
N THR A 48 -15.53 0.96 -19.80
CA THR A 48 -16.49 1.77 -19.05
C THR A 48 -16.89 1.11 -17.73
N LEU A 49 -17.21 -0.19 -17.74
CA LEU A 49 -17.53 -0.95 -16.53
C LEU A 49 -16.38 -0.91 -15.51
N LEU A 50 -15.13 -0.98 -15.97
CA LEU A 50 -13.96 -0.92 -15.11
C LEU A 50 -13.76 0.47 -14.50
N ALA A 51 -13.92 1.53 -15.29
CA ALA A 51 -13.84 2.89 -14.81
C ALA A 51 -14.90 3.17 -13.72
N GLU A 52 -16.15 2.78 -13.95
CA GLU A 52 -17.24 2.92 -12.96
C GLU A 52 -16.94 2.17 -11.66
N LYS A 53 -16.40 0.96 -11.79
CA LYS A 53 -16.06 0.13 -10.64
C LYS A 53 -14.90 0.73 -9.85
N VAL A 54 -13.86 1.24 -10.50
CA VAL A 54 -12.78 1.94 -9.82
C VAL A 54 -13.29 3.17 -9.07
N ASP A 55 -14.15 3.99 -9.67
CA ASP A 55 -14.77 5.14 -9.00
C ASP A 55 -15.60 4.73 -7.76
N GLU A 56 -16.41 3.68 -7.87
CA GLU A 56 -17.14 3.11 -6.73
C GLU A 56 -16.18 2.60 -5.63
N GLY A 57 -15.07 1.96 -6.04
CA GLY A 57 -14.05 1.48 -5.13
C GLY A 57 -13.35 2.63 -4.38
N LEU A 58 -13.04 3.72 -5.07
CA LEU A 58 -12.48 4.92 -4.47
C LEU A 58 -13.43 5.52 -3.44
N LYS A 59 -14.71 5.69 -3.79
CA LYS A 59 -15.74 6.15 -2.85
C LYS A 59 -15.81 5.27 -1.60
N ASN A 60 -15.70 3.95 -1.76
CA ASN A 60 -15.67 3.02 -0.65
C ASN A 60 -14.40 3.14 0.21
N ILE A 61 -13.23 3.39 -0.38
CA ILE A 61 -11.99 3.66 0.35
C ILE A 61 -12.11 4.95 1.16
N TYR A 62 -12.60 6.04 0.54
CA TYR A 62 -12.85 7.31 1.24
C TYR A 62 -13.85 7.12 2.39
N ALA A 63 -14.96 6.43 2.15
CA ALA A 63 -15.95 6.14 3.19
C ALA A 63 -15.38 5.25 4.31
N PHE A 64 -14.48 4.34 3.97
CA PHE A 64 -13.80 3.47 4.93
C PHE A 64 -12.87 4.25 5.85
N MET A 65 -12.07 5.17 5.32
CA MET A 65 -11.17 6.01 6.12
C MET A 65 -11.88 6.84 7.19
N HIS A 66 -13.13 7.24 6.92
CA HIS A 66 -13.92 7.99 7.89
C HIS A 66 -14.44 7.12 9.05
N LYS A 67 -14.23 5.80 9.04
CA LYS A 67 -14.66 4.88 10.10
C LYS A 67 -13.62 4.81 11.22
N THR A 68 -13.84 5.62 12.25
CA THR A 68 -12.98 5.74 13.46
C THR A 68 -12.78 4.43 14.23
N GLN A 69 -13.72 3.48 14.16
CA GLN A 69 -13.63 2.21 14.90
C GLN A 69 -12.41 1.36 14.48
N PHE A 70 -12.13 1.26 13.18
CA PHE A 70 -11.00 0.45 12.70
C PHE A 70 -9.66 1.09 13.06
N GLN A 71 -9.57 2.41 13.00
CA GLN A 71 -8.39 3.16 13.42
C GLN A 71 -8.10 2.96 14.91
N ASN A 72 -9.13 2.95 15.76
CA ASN A 72 -8.96 2.70 17.19
C ASN A 72 -8.41 1.29 17.49
N GLU A 73 -8.82 0.27 16.72
CA GLU A 73 -8.29 -1.08 16.86
C GLU A 73 -6.80 -1.16 16.48
N VAL A 74 -6.42 -0.56 15.34
CA VAL A 74 -5.02 -0.46 14.90
C VAL A 74 -4.19 0.28 15.97
N ARG A 75 -4.67 1.43 16.44
CA ARG A 75 -4.02 2.25 17.48
C ARG A 75 -3.78 1.45 18.76
N SER A 76 -4.81 0.78 19.25
CA SER A 76 -4.72 -0.04 20.47
C SER A 76 -3.66 -1.13 20.33
N ARG A 77 -3.62 -1.82 19.18
CA ARG A 77 -2.62 -2.87 18.91
C ARG A 77 -1.20 -2.31 18.79
N VAL A 78 -1.00 -1.18 18.13
CA VAL A 78 0.31 -0.53 18.00
C VAL A 78 0.83 -0.11 19.37
N LEU A 79 0.01 0.56 20.18
CA LEU A 79 0.38 0.98 21.53
C LEU A 79 0.64 -0.22 22.45
N ALA A 80 -0.12 -1.31 22.32
CA ALA A 80 0.12 -2.52 23.10
C ALA A 80 1.49 -3.14 22.84
N VAL A 81 1.96 -3.15 21.58
CA VAL A 81 3.31 -3.62 21.24
C VAL A 81 4.36 -2.62 21.74
N ALA A 82 4.11 -1.32 21.60
CA ALA A 82 5.03 -0.29 22.05
C ALA A 82 5.29 -0.35 23.57
N ARG A 83 4.25 -0.66 24.36
CA ARG A 83 4.34 -0.84 25.82
C ARG A 83 5.22 -2.00 26.27
N VAL A 84 5.56 -2.94 25.37
CA VAL A 84 6.56 -3.99 25.65
C VAL A 84 7.97 -3.39 25.73
N PHE A 85 8.23 -2.28 25.04
CA PHE A 85 9.51 -1.57 25.06
C PHE A 85 9.57 -0.46 26.11
N ASP A 86 8.46 0.25 26.30
CA ASP A 86 8.32 1.34 27.27
C ASP A 86 6.88 1.41 27.79
N GLU A 87 6.67 1.02 29.05
CA GLU A 87 5.36 0.97 29.70
C GLU A 87 4.68 2.36 29.79
N GLU A 88 5.44 3.46 29.71
CA GLU A 88 4.91 4.83 29.76
C GLU A 88 4.30 5.31 28.42
N ILE A 89 4.28 4.45 27.39
CA ILE A 89 3.66 4.78 26.11
C ILE A 89 2.14 4.68 26.22
N GLU A 90 1.51 5.83 26.41
CA GLU A 90 0.05 5.98 26.43
C GLU A 90 -0.53 6.47 25.10
N THR A 91 0.21 7.30 24.37
CA THR A 91 -0.27 7.98 23.15
C THR A 91 0.64 7.74 21.96
N LEU A 92 0.15 7.99 20.74
CA LEU A 92 0.96 7.90 19.52
C LEU A 92 2.13 8.89 19.53
N ALA A 93 1.95 10.07 20.13
CA ALA A 93 3.04 11.04 20.29
C ALA A 93 4.21 10.46 21.11
N HIS A 94 3.93 9.59 22.09
CA HIS A 94 4.97 8.95 22.91
C HIS A 94 5.83 7.97 22.11
N MET A 95 5.33 7.42 21.00
CA MET A 95 6.10 6.52 20.13
C MET A 95 7.41 7.17 19.69
N ARG A 96 7.43 8.49 19.49
CA ARG A 96 8.62 9.25 19.05
C ARG A 96 9.78 9.21 20.05
N ARG A 97 9.56 8.74 21.29
CA ARG A 97 10.61 8.46 22.29
C ARG A 97 11.41 7.20 21.97
N LEU A 98 10.81 6.24 21.25
CA LEU A 98 11.47 5.00 20.90
C LEU A 98 12.53 5.21 19.81
N PRO A 99 13.64 4.45 19.85
CA PRO A 99 14.59 4.40 18.75
C PRO A 99 13.94 3.81 17.49
N ILE A 100 14.41 4.25 16.32
CA ILE A 100 13.86 3.86 15.02
C ILE A 100 13.81 2.35 14.79
N ASP A 101 14.76 1.58 15.34
CA ASP A 101 14.75 0.10 15.30
C ASP A 101 13.45 -0.48 15.91
N GLN A 102 12.99 0.11 17.02
CA GLN A 102 11.78 -0.34 17.71
C GLN A 102 10.52 0.10 16.97
N LEU A 103 10.50 1.31 16.39
CA LEU A 103 9.40 1.77 15.53
C LEU A 103 9.24 0.84 14.32
N HIS A 104 10.35 0.51 13.66
CA HIS A 104 10.41 -0.42 12.55
C HIS A 104 9.92 -1.82 12.94
N TYR A 105 10.32 -2.32 14.12
CA TYR A 105 9.85 -3.61 14.62
C TYR A 105 8.33 -3.63 14.82
N ILE A 106 7.77 -2.58 15.45
CA ILE A 106 6.32 -2.47 15.70
C ILE A 106 5.57 -2.46 14.36
N SER A 107 6.03 -1.66 13.40
CA SER A 107 5.47 -1.62 12.03
C SER A 107 5.52 -2.98 11.35
N SER A 108 6.67 -3.66 11.43
CA SER A 108 6.88 -4.99 10.83
C SER A 108 5.91 -6.04 11.37
N GLN A 109 5.56 -5.97 12.67
CA GLN A 109 4.58 -6.87 13.27
C GLN A 109 3.17 -6.65 12.72
N GLN A 110 2.77 -5.40 12.47
CA GLN A 110 1.47 -5.10 11.85
C GLN A 110 1.45 -5.52 10.37
N THR A 111 2.57 -5.30 9.66
CA THR A 111 2.74 -5.75 8.27
C THR A 111 2.56 -7.28 8.14
N ALA A 112 3.10 -8.07 9.06
CA ALA A 112 2.93 -9.52 9.06
C ALA A 112 1.44 -9.93 9.13
N ARG A 113 0.62 -9.22 9.90
CA ARG A 113 -0.83 -9.48 9.99
C ARG A 113 -1.55 -9.14 8.69
N SER A 114 -1.28 -7.99 8.10
CA SER A 114 -1.90 -7.61 6.84
C SER A 114 -1.51 -8.54 5.69
N ARG A 115 -0.27 -9.07 5.69
CA ARG A 115 0.16 -10.13 4.77
C ARG A 115 -0.68 -11.41 4.91
N LEU A 116 -1.06 -11.79 6.13
CA LEU A 116 -1.95 -12.94 6.37
C LEU A 116 -3.38 -12.67 5.85
N LEU A 117 -3.91 -11.48 6.09
CA LEU A 117 -5.22 -11.07 5.55
C LEU A 117 -5.22 -11.07 4.02
N ALA A 118 -4.15 -10.56 3.41
CA ALA A 118 -3.97 -10.55 1.96
C ALA A 118 -3.88 -11.97 1.38
N ALA A 119 -3.16 -12.88 2.05
CA ALA A 119 -3.08 -14.28 1.65
C ALA A 119 -4.47 -14.95 1.72
N ALA A 120 -5.22 -14.72 2.80
CA ALA A 120 -6.58 -15.24 2.93
C ALA A 120 -7.52 -14.69 1.84
N GLN A 121 -7.48 -13.38 1.59
CA GLN A 121 -8.25 -12.72 0.52
C GLN A 121 -7.87 -13.30 -0.86
N GLY A 122 -6.56 -13.39 -1.16
CA GLY A 122 -6.06 -13.96 -2.41
C GLY A 122 -6.45 -15.42 -2.61
N ALA A 123 -6.51 -16.22 -1.53
CA ALA A 123 -7.00 -17.59 -1.59
C ALA A 123 -8.48 -17.64 -1.98
N ILE A 124 -9.32 -16.76 -1.43
CA ILE A 124 -10.74 -16.65 -1.74
C ILE A 124 -10.93 -16.25 -3.22
N THR A 125 -10.24 -15.20 -3.67
CA THR A 125 -10.22 -14.77 -5.08
C THR A 125 -9.82 -15.90 -6.01
N GLY A 126 -8.74 -16.61 -5.66
CA GLY A 126 -8.20 -17.71 -6.44
C GLY A 126 -9.11 -18.95 -6.50
N THR A 127 -10.15 -19.06 -5.67
CA THR A 127 -11.18 -20.11 -5.84
C THR A 127 -12.01 -19.92 -7.11
N GLY A 128 -12.02 -18.70 -7.65
CA GLY A 128 -12.82 -18.29 -8.80
C GLY A 128 -14.33 -18.44 -8.59
N LYS A 129 -14.80 -18.71 -7.36
CA LYS A 129 -16.23 -18.71 -7.01
C LYS A 129 -16.73 -17.27 -7.00
N LEU A 130 -17.99 -17.12 -7.42
CA LEU A 130 -18.66 -15.88 -7.80
C LEU A 130 -18.99 -14.95 -6.61
N LEU A 131 -18.09 -14.72 -5.65
CA LEU A 131 -18.15 -13.45 -4.93
C LEU A 131 -17.67 -12.37 -5.92
N PRO A 132 -18.42 -11.27 -6.06
CA PRO A 132 -18.35 -10.44 -7.26
C PRO A 132 -16.96 -9.85 -7.39
N LEU A 133 -16.42 -9.78 -8.61
CA LEU A 133 -15.15 -9.10 -8.91
C LEU A 133 -15.02 -7.71 -8.23
N ALA A 134 -16.16 -7.06 -7.95
CA ALA A 134 -16.26 -5.83 -7.19
C ALA A 134 -15.74 -5.92 -5.74
N ALA A 135 -15.89 -7.05 -5.05
CA ALA A 135 -15.42 -7.23 -3.67
C ALA A 135 -13.88 -7.31 -3.58
N ASP A 136 -13.23 -7.94 -4.56
CA ASP A 136 -11.76 -8.04 -4.61
C ASP A 136 -11.09 -6.72 -4.96
N MET A 137 -11.72 -5.95 -5.84
CA MET A 137 -11.24 -4.63 -6.24
C MET A 137 -11.28 -3.61 -5.08
N VAL A 138 -12.15 -3.80 -4.09
CA VAL A 138 -12.23 -2.91 -2.90
C VAL A 138 -11.44 -3.47 -1.71
N SER A 139 -11.47 -4.78 -1.49
CA SER A 139 -10.87 -5.38 -0.29
C SER A 139 -9.34 -5.29 -0.26
N LEU A 140 -8.65 -5.48 -1.39
CA LEU A 140 -7.18 -5.42 -1.42
C LEU A 140 -6.66 -3.99 -1.14
N PRO A 141 -7.20 -2.92 -1.75
CA PRO A 141 -6.92 -1.54 -1.32
C PRO A 141 -7.15 -1.26 0.15
N ILE A 142 -8.22 -1.79 0.75
CA ILE A 142 -8.49 -1.61 2.18
C ILE A 142 -7.39 -2.28 3.04
N ILE A 143 -6.92 -3.47 2.66
CA ILE A 143 -5.80 -4.13 3.35
C ILE A 143 -4.52 -3.31 3.22
N GLN A 144 -4.24 -2.77 2.03
CA GLN A 144 -3.10 -1.87 1.79
C GLN A 144 -3.20 -0.61 2.65
N LEU A 145 -4.37 0.03 2.69
CA LEU A 145 -4.65 1.18 3.53
C LEU A 145 -4.35 0.87 5.00
N HIS A 146 -4.82 -0.26 5.52
CA HIS A 146 -4.53 -0.68 6.89
C HIS A 146 -3.05 -0.87 7.20
N VAL A 147 -2.26 -1.34 6.23
CA VAL A 147 -0.80 -1.40 6.39
C VAL A 147 -0.22 0.00 6.55
N ILE A 148 -0.66 0.94 5.72
CA ILE A 148 -0.17 2.33 5.75
C ILE A 148 -0.57 2.99 7.07
N GLU A 149 -1.83 2.88 7.48
CA GLU A 149 -2.35 3.38 8.76
C GLU A 149 -1.56 2.81 9.95
N ALA A 150 -1.31 1.50 9.97
CA ALA A 150 -0.56 0.85 11.03
C ALA A 150 0.90 1.29 11.06
N THR A 151 1.52 1.48 9.90
CA THR A 151 2.89 1.99 9.75
C THR A 151 2.98 3.42 10.29
N ALA A 152 2.08 4.30 9.85
CA ALA A 152 1.98 5.69 10.31
C ALA A 152 1.92 5.79 11.85
N MET A 153 0.98 5.04 12.44
CA MET A 153 0.81 4.99 13.90
C MET A 153 2.03 4.39 14.60
N SER A 154 2.71 3.42 13.99
CA SER A 154 3.94 2.82 14.55
C SER A 154 5.06 3.85 14.66
N TYR A 155 5.12 4.84 13.78
CA TYR A 155 6.03 5.99 13.85
C TYR A 155 5.50 7.18 14.67
N GLY A 156 4.30 7.05 15.25
CA GLY A 156 3.70 8.04 16.14
C GLY A 156 2.92 9.15 15.44
N PHE A 157 2.50 8.96 14.19
CA PHE A 157 1.65 9.90 13.47
C PHE A 157 0.16 9.64 13.77
N ASP A 158 -0.59 10.70 14.10
CA ASP A 158 -2.02 10.59 14.43
C ASP A 158 -2.89 10.80 13.19
N LEU A 159 -3.65 9.78 12.81
CA LEU A 159 -4.47 9.80 11.60
C LEU A 159 -5.69 10.72 11.67
N ASN A 160 -5.93 11.37 12.82
CA ASN A 160 -6.97 12.38 12.92
C ASN A 160 -6.52 13.73 12.36
N GLU A 161 -5.21 13.98 12.29
CA GLU A 161 -4.60 15.17 11.69
C GLU A 161 -4.99 15.27 10.20
N PRO A 162 -5.44 16.44 9.70
CA PRO A 162 -5.80 16.61 8.30
C PRO A 162 -4.67 16.23 7.34
N PHE A 163 -3.43 16.58 7.67
CA PHE A 163 -2.25 16.21 6.88
C PHE A 163 -2.08 14.69 6.78
N GLU A 164 -2.25 13.94 7.88
CA GLU A 164 -2.12 12.48 7.86
C GLU A 164 -3.20 11.80 7.02
N LYS A 165 -4.43 12.30 7.08
CA LYS A 165 -5.54 11.69 6.35
C LYS A 165 -5.27 11.68 4.85
N GLU A 166 -4.83 12.81 4.31
CA GLU A 166 -4.50 12.96 2.90
C GLU A 166 -3.22 12.19 2.55
N THR A 167 -2.19 12.30 3.38
CA THR A 167 -0.92 11.58 3.21
C THR A 167 -1.12 10.08 3.02
N ILE A 168 -1.99 9.45 3.83
CA ILE A 168 -2.25 8.01 3.72
C ILE A 168 -2.81 7.66 2.34
N LEU A 169 -3.69 8.50 1.79
CA LEU A 169 -4.23 8.32 0.44
C LEU A 169 -3.16 8.52 -0.63
N HIS A 170 -2.26 9.48 -0.46
CA HIS A 170 -1.15 9.73 -1.38
C HIS A 170 -0.14 8.57 -1.38
N VAL A 171 0.13 7.97 -0.21
CA VAL A 171 0.95 6.76 -0.10
C VAL A 171 0.24 5.57 -0.74
N LEU A 172 -1.07 5.43 -0.54
CA LEU A 172 -1.86 4.38 -1.18
C LEU A 172 -1.87 4.54 -2.71
N TYR A 173 -2.07 5.77 -3.19
CA TYR A 173 -1.99 6.13 -4.60
C TYR A 173 -0.64 5.73 -5.18
N THR A 174 0.45 6.17 -4.56
CA THR A 174 1.82 5.82 -4.99
C THR A 174 2.06 4.31 -4.98
N ALA A 175 1.51 3.58 -4.00
CA ALA A 175 1.63 2.12 -3.94
C ALA A 175 0.95 1.43 -5.13
N MET A 176 -0.16 2.01 -5.61
CA MET A 176 -0.96 1.50 -6.73
C MET A 176 -0.42 1.90 -8.11
N LEU A 177 0.51 2.86 -8.18
CA LEU A 177 1.12 3.24 -9.45
C LEU A 177 1.88 2.08 -10.08
N PRO A 178 1.95 2.02 -11.43
CA PRO A 178 2.88 1.14 -12.12
C PRO A 178 4.31 1.36 -11.64
N LYS A 179 5.13 0.30 -11.62
CA LYS A 179 6.52 0.38 -11.09
C LYS A 179 7.32 1.56 -11.64
N HIS A 180 7.22 1.85 -12.93
CA HIS A 180 7.93 2.95 -13.59
C HIS A 180 7.46 4.34 -13.16
N SER A 181 6.25 4.48 -12.63
CA SER A 181 5.69 5.76 -12.15
C SER A 181 5.80 5.93 -10.63
N LYS A 182 6.19 4.88 -9.89
CA LYS A 182 6.32 4.96 -8.42
C LYS A 182 7.35 5.99 -7.97
N VAL A 183 8.40 6.23 -8.76
CA VAL A 183 9.41 7.25 -8.45
C VAL A 183 8.83 8.66 -8.50
N ASP A 184 7.92 8.94 -9.43
CA ASP A 184 7.26 10.24 -9.54
C ASP A 184 6.32 10.48 -8.34
N GLY A 185 5.53 9.47 -7.97
CA GLY A 185 4.69 9.54 -6.77
C GLY A 185 5.50 9.66 -5.49
N TRP A 186 6.65 8.97 -5.41
CA TRP A 186 7.58 9.11 -4.29
C TRP A 186 8.14 10.54 -4.18
N ALA A 187 8.62 11.13 -5.28
CA ALA A 187 9.13 12.49 -5.28
C ALA A 187 8.09 13.52 -4.79
N GLN A 188 6.83 13.34 -5.19
CA GLN A 188 5.71 14.17 -4.70
C GLN A 188 5.49 14.03 -3.19
N LEU A 189 5.46 12.78 -2.67
CA LEU A 189 5.35 12.53 -1.23
C LEU A 189 6.47 13.20 -0.42
N ILE A 190 7.71 13.15 -0.93
CA ILE A 190 8.85 13.78 -0.28
C ILE A 190 8.71 15.31 -0.28
N THR A 191 8.26 15.88 -1.39
CA THR A 191 8.02 17.33 -1.50
C THR A 191 7.00 17.81 -0.48
N GLU A 192 5.90 17.07 -0.29
CA GLU A 192 4.86 17.39 0.72
C GLU A 192 5.43 17.39 2.16
N VAL A 193 6.33 16.46 2.46
CA VAL A 193 7.00 16.40 3.77
C VAL A 193 7.95 17.58 3.98
N GLU A 194 8.70 17.96 2.95
CA GLU A 194 9.66 19.06 3.01
C GLU A 194 8.98 20.42 3.14
N GLU A 195 7.89 20.62 2.40
CA GLU A 195 7.11 21.87 2.42
C GLU A 195 6.11 21.93 3.61
N GLY A 196 5.87 20.79 4.27
CA GLY A 196 4.95 20.69 5.41
C GLY A 196 3.48 20.89 5.02
N ILE A 197 3.13 20.67 3.76
CA ILE A 197 1.77 20.81 3.22
C ILE A 197 1.37 19.53 2.50
N SER A 198 0.11 19.14 2.66
CA SER A 198 -0.48 18.05 1.87
C SER A 198 -1.26 18.67 0.72
N TYR A 199 -0.99 18.24 -0.51
CA TYR A 199 -1.67 18.78 -1.67
C TYR A 199 -3.03 18.10 -1.87
N ILE A 200 -4.10 18.84 -1.60
CA ILE A 200 -5.47 18.38 -1.89
C ILE A 200 -5.88 18.92 -3.26
N ASP A 201 -5.18 18.47 -4.30
CA ASP A 201 -5.46 18.90 -5.68
C ASP A 201 -5.40 17.75 -6.69
N GLY A 202 -5.53 18.08 -7.98
CA GLY A 202 -5.54 17.11 -9.06
C GLY A 202 -4.26 16.29 -9.24
N ARG A 203 -3.15 16.60 -8.55
CA ARG A 203 -1.90 15.83 -8.65
C ARG A 203 -2.04 14.40 -8.12
N TRP A 204 -2.90 14.22 -7.12
CA TRP A 204 -3.24 12.92 -6.53
C TRP A 204 -4.53 12.33 -7.11
N SER A 205 -5.03 12.87 -8.22
CA SER A 205 -6.23 12.34 -8.86
C SER A 205 -5.96 10.99 -9.49
N PHE A 206 -6.82 10.02 -9.16
CA PHE A 206 -6.85 8.72 -9.83
C PHE A 206 -7.23 8.95 -11.29
N ASN A 207 -6.29 8.71 -12.21
CA ASN A 207 -6.46 8.95 -13.64
C ASN A 207 -6.43 7.63 -14.43
N GLU A 208 -6.70 7.70 -15.74
CA GLU A 208 -6.75 6.53 -16.63
C GLU A 208 -5.46 5.70 -16.65
N SER A 209 -4.30 6.30 -16.35
CA SER A 209 -3.04 5.54 -16.29
C SER A 209 -3.03 4.53 -15.14
N MET A 210 -3.78 4.79 -14.06
CA MET A 210 -3.97 3.87 -12.95
C MET A 210 -4.97 2.75 -13.25
N LEU A 211 -5.79 2.88 -14.30
CA LEU A 211 -6.68 1.81 -14.77
C LEU A 211 -5.91 0.67 -15.48
N ARG A 212 -4.64 0.88 -15.86
CA ARG A 212 -3.81 -0.15 -16.53
C ARG A 212 -3.40 -1.31 -15.63
N GLU A 213 -3.17 -1.07 -14.34
CA GLU A 213 -2.78 -2.11 -13.37
C GLU A 213 -3.95 -3.01 -12.91
N PRO A 214 -5.15 -2.48 -12.60
CA PRO A 214 -6.38 -3.28 -12.44
C PRO A 214 -6.64 -4.19 -13.63
N LEU A 215 -6.29 -3.75 -14.83
CA LEU A 215 -6.36 -4.52 -16.08
C LEU A 215 -5.44 -5.77 -16.05
N GLN A 216 -4.22 -5.65 -15.54
CA GLN A 216 -3.35 -6.82 -15.31
C GLN A 216 -3.94 -7.78 -14.26
N TYR A 217 -4.60 -7.24 -13.24
CA TYR A 217 -5.30 -8.05 -12.23
C TYR A 217 -6.48 -8.81 -12.86
N ILE A 218 -7.20 -8.20 -13.79
CA ILE A 218 -8.28 -8.83 -14.57
C ILE A 218 -7.74 -9.91 -15.50
N ILE A 219 -6.59 -9.69 -16.14
CA ILE A 219 -5.90 -10.70 -16.97
C ILE A 219 -5.44 -11.88 -16.10
N LYS A 220 -4.89 -11.63 -14.91
CA LYS A 220 -4.55 -12.68 -13.92
C LYS A 220 -5.79 -13.43 -13.46
N LEU A 221 -6.91 -12.74 -13.23
CA LEU A 221 -8.20 -13.34 -12.88
C LEU A 221 -8.78 -14.16 -14.05
N ALA A 222 -8.61 -13.71 -15.29
CA ALA A 222 -9.01 -14.46 -16.48
C ALA A 222 -8.18 -15.74 -16.64
N ALA A 223 -6.87 -15.67 -16.36
CA ALA A 223 -6.00 -16.84 -16.29
C ALA A 223 -6.45 -17.80 -15.18
N VAL A 224 -6.73 -17.31 -13.97
CA VAL A 224 -7.34 -18.07 -12.86
C VAL A 224 -8.63 -18.78 -13.30
N ARG A 225 -9.48 -18.10 -14.06
CA ARG A 225 -10.74 -18.67 -14.58
C ARG A 225 -10.50 -19.76 -15.62
N GLY A 226 -9.46 -19.63 -16.45
CA GLY A 226 -9.00 -20.66 -17.38
C GLY A 226 -8.46 -21.91 -16.66
N PHE A 227 -7.65 -21.71 -15.63
CA PHE A 227 -7.07 -22.80 -14.82
C PHE A 227 -8.04 -23.41 -13.80
N ARG A 228 -9.18 -22.78 -13.51
CA ARG A 228 -10.22 -23.29 -12.57
C ARG A 228 -10.75 -24.69 -12.93
N ARG A 229 -10.62 -25.11 -14.19
CA ARG A 229 -11.01 -26.46 -14.65
C ARG A 229 -10.06 -27.55 -14.15
N GLN A 230 -8.81 -27.20 -13.83
CA GLN A 230 -7.83 -28.12 -13.23
C GLN A 230 -8.02 -28.15 -11.71
N LYS A 231 -8.90 -29.05 -11.27
CA LYS A 231 -9.16 -29.27 -9.84
C LYS A 231 -8.33 -30.43 -9.33
N MET A 232 -7.73 -30.25 -8.16
CA MET A 232 -7.17 -31.36 -7.37
C MET A 232 -8.03 -31.49 -6.12
N SER A 233 -8.60 -32.68 -5.88
CA SER A 233 -9.49 -32.95 -4.74
C SER A 233 -10.70 -32.00 -4.63
N GLY A 234 -11.23 -31.51 -5.76
CA GLY A 234 -12.40 -30.63 -5.81
C GLY A 234 -12.11 -29.13 -5.61
N LEU A 235 -10.86 -28.76 -5.30
CA LEU A 235 -10.41 -27.37 -5.13
C LEU A 235 -9.49 -26.93 -6.28
N PRO A 236 -9.55 -25.66 -6.73
CA PRO A 236 -8.65 -25.15 -7.76
C PRO A 236 -7.35 -24.62 -7.13
N LEU A 237 -6.49 -25.54 -6.67
CA LEU A 237 -5.31 -25.22 -5.86
C LEU A 237 -4.32 -24.27 -6.55
N LEU A 238 -4.09 -24.44 -7.86
CA LEU A 238 -3.14 -23.62 -8.61
C LEU A 238 -3.57 -22.14 -8.68
N SER A 239 -4.86 -21.88 -8.94
CA SER A 239 -5.37 -20.51 -8.97
C SER A 239 -5.44 -19.87 -7.58
N MET A 240 -5.70 -20.66 -6.53
CA MET A 240 -5.58 -20.20 -5.15
C MET A 240 -4.16 -19.78 -4.81
N ALA A 241 -3.15 -20.59 -5.18
CA ALA A 241 -1.75 -20.26 -4.95
C ALA A 241 -1.33 -18.97 -5.69
N ILE A 242 -1.79 -18.79 -6.94
CA ILE A 242 -1.57 -17.55 -7.70
C ILE A 242 -2.20 -16.35 -6.98
N GLY A 243 -3.46 -16.47 -6.54
CA GLY A 243 -4.15 -15.40 -5.83
C GLY A 243 -3.46 -15.03 -4.51
N ILE A 244 -3.10 -16.01 -3.69
CA ILE A 244 -2.31 -15.82 -2.46
C ILE A 244 -1.02 -15.06 -2.76
N GLY A 245 -0.24 -15.55 -3.72
CA GLY A 245 1.07 -14.97 -4.05
C GLY A 245 0.97 -13.58 -4.66
N ALA A 246 -0.10 -13.27 -5.40
CA ALA A 246 -0.35 -11.94 -5.95
C ALA A 246 -0.71 -10.94 -4.85
N SER A 247 -1.75 -11.20 -4.06
CA SER A 247 -2.21 -10.31 -2.99
C SER A 247 -1.12 -10.09 -1.93
N TRP A 248 -0.40 -11.14 -1.54
CA TRP A 248 0.69 -11.04 -0.58
C TRP A 248 1.82 -10.12 -1.06
N ARG A 249 2.23 -10.25 -2.33
CA ARG A 249 3.27 -9.39 -2.92
C ARG A 249 2.82 -7.93 -2.98
N THR A 250 1.61 -7.67 -3.43
CA THR A 250 1.08 -6.30 -3.50
C THR A 250 1.09 -5.64 -2.14
N VAL A 251 0.55 -6.29 -1.11
CA VAL A 251 0.55 -5.75 0.27
C VAL A 251 1.96 -5.60 0.82
N ASN A 252 2.87 -6.49 0.46
CA ASN A 252 4.28 -6.38 0.84
C ASN A 252 4.96 -5.15 0.20
N GLU A 253 4.73 -4.90 -1.08
CA GLU A 253 5.26 -3.71 -1.78
C GLU A 253 4.72 -2.42 -1.17
N THR A 254 3.42 -2.37 -0.85
CA THR A 254 2.81 -1.25 -0.11
C THR A 254 3.45 -1.06 1.26
N ALA A 255 3.69 -2.14 2.00
CA ALA A 255 4.33 -2.07 3.31
C ALA A 255 5.74 -1.47 3.21
N VAL A 256 6.54 -1.90 2.23
CA VAL A 256 7.88 -1.35 2.01
C VAL A 256 7.81 0.13 1.67
N LEU A 257 6.92 0.55 0.76
CA LEU A 257 6.76 1.96 0.41
C LEU A 257 6.34 2.81 1.62
N ALA A 258 5.34 2.37 2.37
CA ALA A 258 4.85 3.06 3.56
C ALA A 258 5.93 3.17 4.64
N GLU A 259 6.68 2.08 4.85
CA GLU A 259 7.79 2.05 5.80
C GLU A 259 8.85 3.07 5.42
N ARG A 260 9.26 3.11 4.15
CA ARG A 260 10.25 4.07 3.66
C ARG A 260 9.76 5.51 3.79
N TYR A 261 8.50 5.77 3.46
CA TYR A 261 7.90 7.10 3.60
C TYR A 261 7.91 7.58 5.06
N TYR A 262 7.43 6.75 6.00
CA TYR A 262 7.36 7.15 7.41
C TYR A 262 8.74 7.17 8.09
N GLN A 263 9.70 6.37 7.63
CA GLN A 263 11.12 6.50 8.00
C GLN A 263 11.69 7.85 7.55
N TYR A 264 11.51 8.21 6.27
CA TYR A 264 11.94 9.52 5.75
C TYR A 264 11.41 10.64 6.63
N ARG A 265 10.09 10.64 6.83
CA ARG A 265 9.41 11.69 7.56
C ARG A 265 9.83 11.78 9.02
N TYR A 266 9.91 10.65 9.71
CA TYR A 266 10.39 10.61 11.10
C TYR A 266 11.82 11.17 11.22
N LEU A 267 12.72 10.75 10.33
CA LEU A 267 14.12 11.19 10.34
C LEU A 267 14.24 12.67 9.96
N HIS A 268 13.49 13.13 8.97
CA HIS A 268 13.41 14.53 8.55
C HIS A 268 12.93 15.44 9.69
N GLU A 269 11.81 15.11 10.34
CA GLU A 269 11.32 15.84 11.52
C GLU A 269 12.33 15.82 12.67
N LYS A 270 12.96 14.67 12.94
CA LYS A 270 13.96 14.53 14.01
C LYS A 270 15.22 15.35 13.75
N LYS A 271 15.58 15.54 12.48
CA LYS A 271 16.69 16.41 12.06
C LYS A 271 16.35 17.88 12.32
N ASN A 272 15.18 18.31 11.87
CA ASN A 272 14.74 19.71 11.89
C ASN A 272 14.22 20.21 13.27
N ARG A 273 13.97 19.30 14.22
CA ARG A 273 13.64 19.65 15.62
C ARG A 273 14.84 20.11 16.46
N ASN A 274 16.07 20.04 15.92
CA ASN A 274 17.27 20.53 16.61
C ASN A 274 17.75 21.85 16.01
#